data_AF-A0A963A5S4-F1
#
_entry.id   AF-A0A963A5S4-F1
#
_cell.length_a   1.000
_cell.length_b   1.000
_cell.length_c   1.000
_cell.angle_alpha   90.00
_cell.angle_beta   90.00
_cell.angle_gamma   90.00
#
_symmetry.space_group_name_H-M   'P 1'
#
loop_
_entity.id
_entity.type
_entity.pdbx_description
1 polymer ?
#
loop_
_entity_poly.entity_id
_entity_poly.type
_entity_poly.pdbx_seq_one_letter_code
_entity_poly.pdbx_strand_id
1 'polypeptide(L)'
;MPTPWQRYQADLQREGFTYDPAQEEAVRLLQDLYQRLVARQQRQHGGVFGWLARLRAADVEPETGLYLWGGVGRGKTYLVDNFHDCLPFPQKMRVHFHRFMRRVHEELKSLEGEKNPLDRVA
;
A
#
# COMPACT_ATOMS: atom_id res chain seq x y z
N MET A 1 -11.94 -10.93 -4.10
CA MET A 1 -11.17 -9.99 -4.93
C MET A 1 -10.00 -10.75 -5.54
N PRO A 2 -9.65 -10.54 -6.82
CA PRO A 2 -8.47 -11.17 -7.41
C PRO A 2 -7.21 -10.71 -6.70
N THR A 3 -6.18 -11.56 -6.67
CA THR A 3 -4.86 -11.15 -6.18
C THR A 3 -4.15 -10.28 -7.23
N PRO A 4 -3.06 -9.56 -6.87
CA PRO A 4 -2.29 -8.78 -7.85
C PRO A 4 -1.84 -9.60 -9.06
N TRP A 5 -1.36 -10.83 -8.83
CA TRP A 5 -0.97 -11.73 -9.92
C TRP A 5 -2.14 -12.11 -10.84
N GLN A 6 -3.27 -12.51 -10.27
CA GLN A 6 -4.46 -12.88 -11.04
C GLN A 6 -5.00 -11.71 -11.86
N ARG A 7 -5.01 -10.50 -11.26
CA ARG A 7 -5.42 -9.27 -11.93
C ARG A 7 -4.50 -8.97 -13.12
N TYR A 8 -3.19 -9.07 -12.95
CA TYR A 8 -2.22 -8.87 -14.03
C TYR A 8 -2.38 -9.89 -15.16
N GLN A 9 -2.55 -11.18 -14.84
CA GLN A 9 -2.80 -12.22 -15.84
C GLN A 9 -4.06 -11.95 -16.68
N ALA A 10 -5.14 -11.47 -16.03
CA ALA A 10 -6.35 -11.06 -16.74
C ALA A 10 -6.11 -9.80 -17.59
N ASP A 11 -5.37 -8.82 -17.08
CA ASP A 11 -5.06 -7.58 -17.80
C ASP A 11 -4.16 -7.84 -19.03
N LEU A 12 -3.26 -8.84 -19.00
CA LEU A 12 -2.48 -9.29 -20.17
C LEU A 12 -3.33 -9.80 -21.34
N GLN A 13 -4.58 -10.21 -21.09
CA GLN A 13 -5.51 -10.66 -22.14
C GLN A 13 -6.32 -9.50 -22.75
N ARG A 14 -6.16 -8.27 -22.23
CA ARG A 14 -6.92 -7.10 -22.69
C ARG A 14 -6.26 -6.50 -23.93
N GLU A 15 -7.10 -6.03 -24.83
CA GLU A 15 -6.65 -5.32 -26.02
C GLU A 15 -5.87 -4.05 -25.63
N GLY A 16 -4.73 -3.84 -26.28
CA GLY A 16 -3.84 -2.70 -25.99
C GLY A 16 -2.95 -2.86 -24.75
N PHE A 17 -3.01 -4.01 -24.05
CA PHE A 17 -2.07 -4.30 -22.97
C PHE A 17 -0.80 -4.95 -23.52
N THR A 18 0.34 -4.29 -23.35
CA THR A 18 1.63 -4.83 -23.78
C THR A 18 2.38 -5.41 -22.60
N TYR A 19 2.86 -6.64 -22.75
CA TYR A 19 3.71 -7.30 -21.76
C TYR A 19 5.04 -6.55 -21.57
N ASP A 20 5.41 -6.29 -20.30
CA ASP A 20 6.71 -5.78 -19.89
C ASP A 20 7.30 -6.69 -18.80
N PRO A 21 8.49 -7.30 -19.00
CA PRO A 21 9.13 -8.15 -18.00
C PRO A 21 9.36 -7.47 -16.64
N ALA A 22 9.71 -6.17 -16.63
CA ALA A 22 9.93 -5.43 -15.39
C ALA A 22 8.62 -5.20 -14.64
N GLN A 23 7.51 -5.05 -15.38
CA GLN A 23 6.19 -4.95 -14.81
C GLN A 23 5.77 -6.28 -14.18
N GLU A 24 6.02 -7.42 -14.84
CA GLU A 24 5.74 -8.74 -14.27
C GLU A 24 6.52 -8.97 -12.97
N GLU A 25 7.81 -8.65 -12.94
CA GLU A 25 8.64 -8.77 -11.74
C GLU A 25 8.06 -7.92 -10.59
N ALA A 26 7.68 -6.68 -10.88
CA ALA A 26 7.03 -5.82 -9.89
C ALA A 26 5.70 -6.42 -9.38
N VAL A 27 4.89 -7.02 -10.25
CA VAL A 27 3.64 -7.69 -9.85
C VAL A 27 3.92 -8.89 -8.94
N ARG A 28 4.98 -9.67 -9.19
CA ARG A 28 5.35 -10.80 -8.31
C ARG A 28 5.76 -10.31 -6.92
N LEU A 29 6.53 -9.24 -6.83
CA LEU A 29 6.88 -8.61 -5.54
C LEU A 29 5.63 -8.06 -4.83
N LEU A 30 4.71 -7.43 -5.57
CA LEU A 30 3.44 -6.95 -5.03
C LEU A 30 2.54 -8.10 -4.56
N GLN A 31 2.58 -9.26 -5.25
CA GLN A 31 1.86 -10.46 -4.85
C GLN A 31 2.39 -11.04 -3.53
N ASP A 32 3.71 -11.06 -3.33
CA ASP A 32 4.32 -11.43 -2.04
C ASP A 32 3.87 -10.48 -0.92
N LEU A 33 4.01 -9.17 -1.14
CA LEU A 33 3.58 -8.16 -0.16
C LEU A 33 2.09 -8.30 0.18
N TYR A 34 1.24 -8.54 -0.83
CA TYR A 34 -0.18 -8.83 -0.63
C TYR A 34 -0.39 -10.01 0.32
N GLN A 35 0.30 -11.13 0.11
CA GLN A 35 0.15 -12.32 0.95
C GLN A 35 0.57 -12.04 2.40
N ARG A 36 1.70 -11.34 2.60
CA ARG A 36 2.17 -10.95 3.93
C ARG A 36 1.18 -10.04 4.66
N LEU A 37 0.64 -9.03 3.98
CA LEU A 37 -0.36 -8.12 4.54
C LEU A 37 -1.66 -8.84 4.90
N VAL A 38 -2.15 -9.71 4.02
CA VAL A 38 -3.38 -10.50 4.27
C VAL A 38 -3.20 -11.44 5.47
N ALA A 39 -2.08 -12.16 5.54
CA ALA A 39 -1.77 -13.05 6.66
C ALA A 39 -1.63 -12.28 7.99
N ARG A 40 -1.04 -11.07 7.97
CA ARG A 40 -0.99 -10.19 9.14
C ARG A 40 -2.38 -9.73 9.57
N GLN A 41 -3.21 -9.28 8.63
CA GLN A 41 -4.57 -8.84 8.92
C GLN A 41 -5.39 -9.97 9.55
N GLN A 42 -5.32 -11.20 9.03
CA GLN A 42 -6.03 -12.35 9.59
C GLN A 42 -5.64 -12.64 11.05
N ARG A 43 -4.35 -12.55 11.39
CA ARG A 43 -3.87 -12.71 12.79
C ARG A 43 -4.46 -11.66 13.75
N GLN A 44 -4.71 -10.45 13.27
CA GLN A 44 -5.25 -9.35 14.09
C GLN A 44 -6.76 -9.43 14.35
N HIS A 45 -7.49 -10.27 13.60
CA HIS A 45 -8.96 -10.43 13.69
C HIS A 45 -9.39 -11.68 14.47
N GLY A 46 -8.46 -12.43 15.05
CA GLY A 46 -8.71 -13.68 15.78
C GLY A 46 -9.31 -13.50 17.19
N GLY A 47 -10.47 -12.84 17.35
CA GLY A 47 -11.27 -12.85 18.59
C GLY A 47 -10.48 -12.60 19.89
N VAL A 48 -10.63 -13.50 20.88
CA VAL A 48 -9.95 -13.38 22.17
C VAL A 48 -8.42 -13.48 22.09
N PHE A 49 -7.89 -14.18 21.09
CA PHE A 49 -6.45 -14.22 20.83
C PHE A 49 -5.96 -12.95 20.13
N GLY A 50 -6.82 -12.28 19.37
CA GLY A 50 -6.54 -11.02 18.67
C GLY A 50 -6.39 -9.83 19.63
N TRP A 51 -7.14 -9.77 20.73
CA TRP A 51 -6.93 -8.70 21.74
C TRP A 51 -5.64 -8.92 22.55
N LEU A 52 -5.30 -10.16 22.90
CA LEU A 52 -4.02 -10.50 23.53
C LEU A 52 -2.83 -10.23 22.60
N ALA A 53 -2.99 -10.56 21.31
CA ALA A 53 -1.99 -10.24 20.29
C ALA A 53 -1.85 -8.72 20.11
N ARG A 54 -2.93 -7.94 20.15
CA ARG A 54 -2.89 -6.46 20.09
C ARG A 54 -2.20 -5.83 21.29
N LEU A 55 -2.39 -6.37 22.50
CA LEU A 55 -1.67 -5.91 23.70
C LEU A 55 -0.16 -6.18 23.64
N ARG A 56 0.26 -7.19 22.89
CA ARG A 56 1.68 -7.47 22.57
C ARG A 56 2.15 -6.88 21.24
N ALA A 57 1.25 -6.26 20.47
CA ALA A 57 1.55 -5.78 19.12
C ALA A 57 2.36 -4.49 19.09
N ALA A 58 2.62 -3.87 20.25
CA ALA A 58 3.48 -2.69 20.36
C ALA A 58 4.90 -2.93 19.79
N ASP A 59 5.36 -4.19 19.72
CA ASP A 59 6.69 -4.58 19.22
C ASP A 59 6.68 -5.30 17.86
N VAL A 60 5.55 -5.33 17.13
CA VAL A 60 5.49 -6.07 15.85
C VAL A 60 5.91 -5.16 14.70
N GLU A 61 7.15 -5.35 14.26
CA GLU A 61 7.77 -4.69 13.11
C GLU A 61 6.79 -4.61 11.91
N PRO A 62 6.61 -3.43 11.29
CA PRO A 62 5.76 -3.29 10.11
C PRO A 62 6.24 -4.14 8.93
N GLU A 63 5.30 -4.52 8.06
CA GLU A 63 5.67 -5.20 6.81
C GLU A 63 6.44 -4.23 5.91
N THR A 64 7.63 -4.62 5.46
CA THR A 64 8.41 -3.83 4.50
C THR A 64 7.66 -3.73 3.17
N GLY A 65 7.45 -2.49 2.70
CA GLY A 65 6.81 -2.18 1.43
C GLY A 65 7.77 -2.20 0.23
N LEU A 66 7.29 -1.70 -0.90
CA LEU A 66 8.05 -1.64 -2.16
C LEU A 66 8.21 -0.19 -2.65
N TYR A 67 9.39 0.12 -3.18
CA TYR A 67 9.67 1.38 -3.86
C TYR A 67 9.85 1.14 -5.36
N LEU A 68 8.81 1.48 -6.14
CA LEU A 68 8.83 1.30 -7.59
C LEU A 68 9.45 2.53 -8.28
N TRP A 69 10.55 2.32 -9.00
CA TRP A 69 11.25 3.36 -9.74
C TRP A 69 11.49 2.91 -11.19
N GLY A 70 11.76 3.87 -12.09
CA GLY A 70 11.98 3.60 -13.51
C GLY A 70 11.37 4.66 -14.41
N GLY A 71 11.54 4.50 -15.73
CA GLY A 71 11.16 5.48 -16.75
C GLY A 71 9.67 5.87 -16.78
N VAL A 72 9.36 7.00 -17.40
CA VAL A 72 8.00 7.48 -17.65
C VAL A 72 7.26 6.48 -18.57
N GLY A 73 5.95 6.30 -18.36
CA GLY A 73 5.13 5.43 -19.22
C GLY A 73 5.20 3.92 -18.92
N ARG A 74 5.99 3.49 -17.95
CA ARG A 74 6.17 2.06 -17.59
C ARG A 74 5.08 1.45 -16.69
N GLY A 75 3.91 2.09 -16.59
CA GLY A 75 2.78 1.53 -15.82
C GLY A 75 2.90 1.55 -14.29
N LYS A 76 3.80 2.33 -13.69
CA LYS A 76 3.94 2.43 -12.21
C LYS A 76 2.62 2.78 -11.50
N THR A 77 1.89 3.77 -12.04
CA THR A 77 0.59 4.17 -11.50
C THR A 77 -0.41 3.01 -11.56
N TYR A 78 -0.48 2.33 -12.71
CA TYR A 78 -1.30 1.14 -12.89
C TYR A 78 -0.97 0.04 -11.87
N LEU A 79 0.31 -0.24 -11.62
CA LEU A 79 0.74 -1.24 -10.64
C LEU A 79 0.25 -0.92 -9.22
N VAL A 80 0.39 0.34 -8.81
CA VAL A 80 -0.06 0.81 -7.49
C VAL A 80 -1.58 0.73 -7.37
N ASP A 81 -2.31 1.11 -8.42
CA ASP A 81 -3.77 1.13 -8.44
C ASP A 81 -4.32 -0.29 -8.33
N ASN A 82 -3.81 -1.19 -9.16
CA ASN A 82 -4.18 -2.60 -9.12
C ASN A 82 -3.86 -3.23 -7.77
N PHE A 83 -2.67 -2.99 -7.22
CA PHE A 83 -2.31 -3.52 -5.90
C PHE A 83 -3.25 -3.01 -4.81
N HIS A 84 -3.50 -1.71 -4.77
CA HIS A 84 -4.43 -1.11 -3.81
C HIS A 84 -5.81 -1.77 -3.91
N ASP A 85 -6.35 -1.93 -5.12
CA ASP A 85 -7.68 -2.50 -5.32
C ASP A 85 -7.77 -3.98 -4.93
N CYS A 86 -6.70 -4.74 -5.08
CA CYS A 86 -6.67 -6.16 -4.72
C CYS A 86 -6.76 -6.40 -3.20
N LEU A 87 -6.25 -5.49 -2.36
CA LEU A 87 -6.20 -5.66 -0.90
C LEU A 87 -7.62 -5.87 -0.30
N PRO A 88 -7.89 -6.98 0.41
CA PRO A 88 -9.24 -7.39 0.82
C PRO A 88 -9.68 -6.77 2.15
N PHE A 89 -9.19 -5.57 2.47
CA PHE A 89 -9.52 -4.87 3.71
C PHE A 89 -9.66 -3.36 3.47
N PRO A 90 -10.53 -2.68 4.23
CA PRO A 90 -10.83 -1.26 4.04
C PRO A 90 -9.76 -0.33 4.64
N GLN A 91 -8.89 -0.82 5.54
CA GLN A 91 -7.82 -0.03 6.17
C GLN A 91 -6.63 0.18 5.21
N LYS A 92 -6.89 0.89 4.12
CA LYS A 92 -5.91 1.23 3.09
C LYS A 92 -6.22 2.61 2.54
N MET A 93 -5.18 3.36 2.21
CA MET A 93 -5.31 4.70 1.64
C MET A 93 -4.33 4.84 0.48
N ARG A 94 -4.82 5.37 -0.64
CA ARG A 94 -4.00 5.78 -1.78
C ARG A 94 -3.86 7.30 -1.79
N VAL A 95 -2.63 7.79 -1.81
CA VAL A 95 -2.35 9.23 -1.83
C VAL A 95 -1.48 9.60 -3.02
N HIS A 96 -1.77 10.75 -3.64
CA HIS A 96 -0.84 11.39 -4.56
C HIS A 96 0.11 12.25 -3.75
N PHE A 97 1.41 11.92 -3.76
CA PHE A 97 2.40 12.50 -2.85
C PHE A 97 2.39 14.03 -2.81
N HIS A 98 2.36 14.69 -3.97
CA HIS A 98 2.34 16.16 -4.02
C HIS A 98 1.07 16.77 -3.39
N ARG A 99 -0.07 16.10 -3.50
CA ARG A 99 -1.32 16.57 -2.88
C ARG A 99 -1.28 16.34 -1.38
N PHE A 100 -0.74 15.20 -0.96
CA PHE A 100 -0.50 14.89 0.44
C PHE A 100 0.44 15.94 1.09
N MET A 101 1.60 16.20 0.50
CA MET A 101 2.56 17.17 1.01
C MET A 101 2.00 18.60 1.04
N ARG A 102 1.17 18.98 0.06
CA ARG A 102 0.47 20.27 0.11
C ARG A 102 -0.46 20.37 1.31
N ARG A 103 -1.27 19.33 1.57
CA ARG A 103 -2.15 19.27 2.75
C ARG A 103 -1.35 19.36 4.05
N VAL A 104 -0.28 18.57 4.16
CA VAL A 104 0.65 18.60 5.31
C VAL A 104 1.18 20.01 5.55
N HIS A 105 1.66 20.70 4.51
CA HIS A 105 2.15 22.08 4.66
C HIS A 105 1.06 23.07 5.06
N GLU A 106 -0.17 22.92 4.55
CA GLU A 106 -1.31 23.77 4.93
C GLU A 106 -1.69 23.57 6.40
N GLU A 107 -1.74 22.32 6.87
CA GLU A 107 -2.00 21.99 8.28
C GLU A 107 -0.89 22.51 9.21
N LEU A 108 0.37 22.35 8.84
CA LEU A 108 1.51 22.84 9.63
C LEU A 108 1.48 24.36 9.84
N LYS A 109 1.04 25.13 8.84
CA LYS A 109 0.86 26.58 8.99
C LYS A 109 -0.19 26.94 10.04
N SER A 110 -1.22 26.11 10.21
CA SER A 110 -2.26 26.35 11.23
C SER A 110 -1.80 26.04 12.66
N LEU A 111 -0.67 25.34 12.80
CA LEU A 111 -0.07 24.92 14.07
C LEU A 111 1.21 25.71 14.39
N GLU A 112 1.36 26.90 13.80
CA GLU A 112 2.54 27.73 13.99
C GLU A 112 2.73 28.10 15.47
N GLY A 113 3.93 27.87 16.00
CA GLY A 113 4.26 28.10 17.41
C GLY A 113 4.06 26.88 18.34
N GLU A 114 3.46 25.79 17.85
CA GLU A 114 3.44 24.53 18.59
C GLU A 114 4.79 23.82 18.53
N LYS A 115 5.18 23.16 19.63
CA LYS A 115 6.37 22.28 19.62
C LYS A 115 6.00 20.96 18.96
N ASN A 116 6.81 20.54 17.97
CA ASN A 116 6.65 19.30 17.21
C ASN A 116 5.27 19.16 16.50
N PRO A 117 4.86 20.14 15.66
CA PRO A 117 3.54 20.14 15.03
C PRO A 117 3.32 18.96 14.04
N LEU A 118 4.40 18.28 13.62
CA LEU A 118 4.32 17.10 12.75
C LEU A 118 3.62 15.92 13.41
N ASP A 119 3.79 15.71 14.72
CA ASP A 119 3.17 14.60 15.46
C ASP A 119 1.64 14.67 15.47
N ARG A 120 1.09 15.86 15.15
CA ARG A 120 -0.35 16.10 15.05
C ARG A 120 -0.90 15.99 13.63
N VAL A 121 -0.02 15.99 12.62
CA VAL A 121 -0.38 16.10 11.19
C VAL A 121 -0.19 14.77 10.44
N ALA A 122 0.78 13.93 10.84
CA ALA A 122 1.15 12.71 10.13
C ALA A 122 1.46 11.52 11.04
#